data_AF-A0A7J2TLH0-F1
#
_entry.id   AF-A0A7J2TLH0-F1
#
_cell.length_a   1.000
_cell.length_b   1.000
_cell.length_c   1.000
_cell.angle_alpha   90.00
_cell.angle_beta   90.00
_cell.angle_gamma   90.00
#
_symmetry.space_group_name_H-M   'P 1'
#
loop_
_entity.id
_entity.type
_entity.pdbx_description
1 polymer ?
#
loop_
_entity_poly.entity_id
_entity_poly.type
_entity_poly.pdbx_seq_one_letter_code
_entity_poly.pdbx_strand_id
1 'polypeptide(L)'
;MELGIDETRPLRLDGTTKKIAESFGVAFEGEKVKVIANDSLKVIAENLVENAVKYRKKDVRVEVRKEGKFGVLKVSDRGSRVQE
;
A
#
# COMPACT_ATOMS: atom_id res chain seq x y z
N MET A 1 5.20 23.97 17.75
CA MET A 1 5.05 22.99 16.66
C MET A 1 3.72 23.29 16.00
N GLU A 2 3.72 23.89 14.82
CA GLU A 2 2.49 23.96 14.01
C GLU A 2 2.11 22.51 13.67
N LEU A 3 0.94 22.07 14.11
CA LEU A 3 0.29 20.90 13.54
C LEU A 3 -0.13 21.32 12.12
N GLY A 4 0.81 21.27 11.17
CA GLY A 4 0.51 21.41 9.77
C GLY A 4 -0.57 20.41 9.44
N ILE A 5 -1.78 20.88 9.16
CA ILE A 5 -2.85 20.02 8.67
C ILE A 5 -2.35 19.53 7.32
N ASP A 6 -1.88 18.29 7.27
CA ASP A 6 -1.41 17.68 6.04
C ASP A 6 -2.54 17.77 5.00
N GLU A 7 -2.30 18.54 3.95
CA GLU A 7 -3.30 18.85 2.94
C GLU A 7 -3.66 17.58 2.17
N THR A 8 -4.93 17.16 2.24
CA THR A 8 -5.42 16.00 1.49
C THR A 8 -5.68 16.37 0.04
N ARG A 9 -5.24 15.52 -0.89
CA ARG A 9 -5.39 15.73 -2.33
C ARG A 9 -5.84 14.46 -3.05
N PRO A 10 -6.41 14.56 -4.26
CA PRO A 10 -6.64 13.39 -5.09
C PRO A 10 -5.34 12.66 -5.43
N LEU A 11 -5.27 11.38 -5.06
CA LEU A 11 -4.11 10.51 -5.27
C LEU A 11 -4.51 9.23 -5.99
N ARG A 12 -3.62 8.73 -6.86
CA ARG A 12 -3.77 7.44 -7.54
C ARG A 12 -3.20 6.33 -6.68
N LEU A 13 -4.05 5.68 -5.88
CA LEU A 13 -3.64 4.61 -4.98
C LEU A 13 -2.96 3.48 -5.77
N ASP A 14 -3.56 3.09 -6.90
CA ASP A 14 -3.02 2.08 -7.81
C ASP A 14 -1.61 2.42 -8.31
N GLY A 15 -1.42 3.65 -8.78
CA GLY A 15 -0.14 4.09 -9.33
C GLY A 15 0.94 4.21 -8.26
N THR A 16 0.61 4.75 -7.08
CA THR A 16 1.55 4.86 -5.96
C THR A 16 1.96 3.48 -5.46
N THR A 17 0.99 2.60 -5.20
CA THR A 17 1.26 1.25 -4.70
C THR A 17 2.01 0.39 -5.70
N LYS A 18 1.70 0.48 -6.99
CA LYS A 18 2.41 -0.25 -8.04
C LYS A 18 3.92 0.07 -8.03
N LYS A 19 4.28 1.35 -7.96
CA LYS A 19 5.69 1.79 -7.92
C LYS A 19 6.41 1.25 -6.68
N ILE A 20 5.74 1.23 -5.54
CA ILE A 20 6.28 0.68 -4.29
C ILE A 20 6.50 -0.84 -4.45
N ALA A 21 5.50 -1.58 -4.92
CA ALA A 21 5.63 -3.02 -5.14
C ALA A 21 6.79 -3.34 -6.11
N GLU A 22 6.91 -2.59 -7.21
CA GLU A 22 8.00 -2.70 -8.18
C GLU A 22 9.38 -2.43 -7.55
N SER A 23 9.51 -1.41 -6.68
CA SER A 23 10.79 -1.12 -6.01
C SER A 23 11.25 -2.22 -5.06
N PHE A 24 10.32 -3.04 -4.55
CA PHE A 24 10.62 -4.19 -3.70
C PHE A 24 10.65 -5.53 -4.46
N GLY A 25 10.44 -5.54 -5.78
CA GLY A 25 10.39 -6.76 -6.58
C GLY A 25 9.18 -7.66 -6.28
N VAL A 26 8.07 -7.06 -5.85
CA VAL A 26 6.85 -7.76 -5.43
C VAL A 26 5.80 -7.75 -6.54
N ALA A 27 5.05 -8.84 -6.68
CA ALA A 27 3.96 -8.92 -7.64
C ALA A 27 2.82 -7.95 -7.27
N PHE A 28 2.39 -7.17 -8.25
CA PHE A 28 1.29 -6.21 -8.13
C PHE A 28 0.12 -6.59 -9.04
N GLU A 29 -1.09 -6.54 -8.49
CA GLU A 29 -2.35 -6.68 -9.22
C GLU A 29 -3.26 -5.52 -8.82
N GLY A 30 -4.02 -4.92 -9.74
CA GLY A 30 -4.99 -3.93 -9.30
C GLY A 30 -5.76 -3.15 -10.35
N GLU A 31 -6.81 -2.52 -9.86
CA GLU A 31 -7.72 -1.65 -10.59
C GLU A 31 -7.30 -0.18 -10.49
N LYS A 32 -7.83 0.68 -11.37
CA LYS A 32 -7.61 2.13 -11.28
C LYS A 32 -8.41 2.70 -10.11
N VAL A 33 -7.72 3.08 -9.03
CA VAL A 33 -8.34 3.62 -7.81
C VAL A 33 -7.81 5.02 -7.49
N LYS A 34 -8.72 5.99 -7.37
CA LYS A 34 -8.43 7.35 -6.89
C LYS A 34 -9.00 7.52 -5.48
N VAL A 35 -8.20 8.08 -4.58
CA VAL A 35 -8.57 8.39 -3.19
C VAL A 35 -8.25 9.85 -2.86
N ILE A 36 -8.88 10.41 -1.83
CA ILE A 36 -8.47 11.69 -1.24
C ILE A 36 -7.58 11.36 -0.03
N ALA A 37 -6.30 11.71 -0.10
CA ALA A 37 -5.33 11.40 0.94
C ALA A 37 -4.18 12.41 0.93
N ASN A 38 -3.44 12.48 2.02
CA ASN A 38 -2.19 13.22 2.10
C ASN A 38 -0.99 12.32 1.71
N ASP A 39 0.22 12.87 1.82
CA ASP A 39 1.45 12.15 1.49
C ASP A 39 1.80 11.03 2.48
N SER A 40 1.20 11.04 3.68
CA SER A 40 1.37 9.95 4.65
C SER A 40 0.90 8.60 4.12
N LEU A 41 -0.07 8.57 3.19
CA LEU A 41 -0.54 7.32 2.56
C LEU A 41 0.59 6.58 1.83
N LYS A 42 1.50 7.32 1.19
CA LYS A 42 2.67 6.72 0.52
C LYS A 42 3.57 6.05 1.55
N VAL A 43 3.86 6.74 2.66
CA VAL A 43 4.69 6.22 3.75
C VAL A 43 4.07 4.97 4.38
N ILE A 44 2.74 4.97 4.60
CA ILE A 44 2.01 3.80 5.12
C ILE A 44 2.14 2.61 4.16
N ALA A 45 1.92 2.84 2.86
CA ALA A 45 2.02 1.77 1.86
C ALA A 45 3.45 1.22 1.74
N GLU A 46 4.46 2.09 1.75
CA GLU A 46 5.88 1.70 1.76
C GLU A 46 6.20 0.81 2.96
N ASN A 47 5.83 1.24 4.17
CA ASN A 47 6.08 0.48 5.39
C ASN A 47 5.37 -0.88 5.40
N LEU A 48 4.15 -0.98 4.87
CA LEU A 48 3.42 -2.25 4.79
C LEU A 48 4.12 -3.24 3.85
N VAL A 49 4.55 -2.78 2.67
CA VAL A 49 5.24 -3.63 1.69
C VAL A 49 6.64 -4.00 2.19
N GLU A 50 7.39 -3.04 2.73
CA GLU A 50 8.72 -3.30 3.30
C GLU A 50 8.65 -4.36 4.40
N ASN A 51 7.69 -4.25 5.34
CA ASN A 51 7.52 -5.23 6.40
C ASN A 51 7.21 -6.62 5.85
N ALA A 52 6.27 -6.73 4.92
CA ALA A 52 5.93 -8.02 4.31
C ALA A 52 7.16 -8.66 3.64
N VAL A 53 7.95 -7.87 2.91
CA VAL A 53 9.16 -8.35 2.20
C VAL A 53 10.26 -8.74 3.18
N LYS A 54 10.54 -7.90 4.18
CA LYS A 54 11.61 -8.07 5.17
C LYS A 54 11.45 -9.37 5.97
N TYR A 55 10.23 -9.65 6.41
CA TYR A 55 9.97 -10.77 7.33
C TYR A 55 9.56 -12.07 6.64
N ARG A 56 9.03 -12.01 5.41
CA ARG A 56 8.41 -13.20 4.79
C ARG A 56 9.05 -13.66 3.49
N LYS A 57 9.85 -12.82 2.82
CA LYS A 57 10.74 -13.05 1.65
C LYS A 57 10.23 -13.89 0.45
N LYS A 58 9.19 -14.69 0.59
CA LYS A 58 8.58 -15.55 -0.42
C LYS A 58 7.07 -15.29 -0.41
N ASP A 59 6.51 -15.12 -1.60
CA ASP A 59 5.07 -15.01 -1.86
C ASP A 59 4.36 -13.78 -1.25
N VAL A 60 5.00 -12.61 -1.28
CA VAL A 60 4.29 -11.34 -1.06
C VAL A 60 3.53 -10.97 -2.33
N ARG A 61 2.26 -10.58 -2.18
CA ARG A 61 1.42 -10.02 -3.25
C ARG A 61 0.81 -8.71 -2.76
N VAL A 62 0.79 -7.71 -3.63
CA VAL A 62 0.13 -6.42 -3.39
C VAL A 62 -1.03 -6.29 -4.35
N GLU A 63 -2.21 -5.97 -3.81
CA GLU A 63 -3.45 -5.80 -4.54
C GLU A 63 -4.05 -4.42 -4.26
N VAL A 64 -4.52 -3.73 -5.30
CA VAL A 64 -5.35 -2.52 -5.17
C VAL A 64 -6.68 -2.75 -5.87
N ARG A 65 -7.79 -2.59 -5.13
CA ARG A 65 -9.14 -2.75 -5.68
C ARG A 65 -10.10 -1.70 -5.15
N LYS A 66 -11.23 -1.54 -5.83
CA LYS A 66 -12.34 -0.72 -5.35
C LYS A 66 -13.36 -1.58 -4.60
N GLU A 67 -13.72 -1.19 -3.39
CA GLU A 67 -14.83 -1.79 -2.63
C GLU A 67 -15.89 -0.74 -2.32
N GLY A 68 -16.94 -0.72 -3.13
CA GLY A 68 -17.99 0.29 -3.03
C GLY A 68 -17.41 1.70 -3.22
N LYS A 69 -17.46 2.52 -2.16
CA LYS A 69 -16.90 3.89 -2.15
C LYS A 69 -15.45 3.98 -1.67
N PHE A 70 -14.85 2.86 -1.27
CA PHE A 70 -13.52 2.82 -0.68
C PHE A 70 -12.49 2.26 -1.66
N GLY A 71 -11.26 2.78 -1.59
CA GLY A 71 -10.09 2.16 -2.19
C GLY A 71 -9.44 1.22 -1.17
N VAL A 72 -9.19 -0.01 -1.57
CA VAL A 72 -8.56 -1.02 -0.72
C VAL A 72 -7.15 -1.29 -1.24
N LEU A 73 -6.17 -1.11 -0.35
CA LEU A 73 -4.81 -1.61 -0.49
C LEU A 73 -4.69 -2.88 0.35
N LYS A 74 -4.36 -3.99 -0.29
CA LYS A 74 -4.12 -5.27 0.39
C LYS A 74 -2.70 -5.72 0.13
N VAL A 75 -1.96 -5.98 1.20
CA VAL A 75 -0.66 -6.66 1.16
C VAL A 75 -0.87 -8.03 1.80
N SER A 76 -0.42 -9.09 1.13
CA SER A 76 -0.57 -10.46 1.62
C SER A 76 0.74 -11.20 1.46
N ASP A 77 1.19 -11.84 2.52
CA ASP A 77 2.28 -12.82 2.51
C ASP A 77 1.71 -14.21 2.79
N ARG A 78 2.13 -15.25 2.07
CA ARG A 78 1.75 -16.65 2.38
C ARG A 78 2.68 -17.28 3.42
N GLY A 79 3.13 -16.53 4.43
CA GLY A 79 3.98 -17.03 5.50
C GLY A 79 3.30 -17.06 6.87
N SER A 80 3.80 -17.94 7.74
CA SER A 80 3.22 -18.38 9.01
C SER A 80 2.87 -17.29 10.03
N ARG A 81 1.59 -16.86 10.09
CA ARG A 81 0.92 -16.06 11.15
C ARG A 81 1.69 -14.85 11.73
N VAL A 82 1.07 -13.67 11.75
CA VAL A 82 1.51 -12.59 12.65
C VAL A 82 1.55 -13.19 14.07
N GLN A 83 2.73 -13.26 14.69
CA GLN A 83 2.82 -13.70 16.09
C GLN A 83 2.22 -12.58 16.94
N GLU A 84 1.18 -12.93 17.70
CA GLU A 84 0.65 -12.13 18.82
C GLU A 84 1.66 -12.05 19.96
#